data_AF-A0A443S2M3-F1
#
_entry.id   AF-A0A443S2M3-F1
#
_cell.length_a   1.000
_cell.length_b   1.000
_cell.length_c   1.000
_cell.angle_alpha   90.00
_cell.angle_beta   90.00
_cell.angle_gamma   90.00
#
_symmetry.space_group_name_H-M   'P 1'
#
loop_
_entity.id
_entity.type
_entity.pdbx_description
1 polymer ?
#
loop_
_entity_poly.entity_id
_entity_poly.type
_entity_poly.pdbx_seq_one_letter_code
_entity_poly.pdbx_strand_id
1 'polypeptide(L)'
;MHVSVDTIDFVQIGNWNLSTEFDVKKWNFQEVIQLVHNEYDRGGLFSWAVGADEKNSTHNIIQLDQGGLGLPSRDYYLNKTYEEVVNAYLTFMTRVGVLLGGEENSTRTQMEAVIEFERKLANITVPAEDRRDDIRIYHQIRLSDLQNLAPVIDWVKYFQFAFKRVNYVITPEEHIVVYSPEYLSNMSAMLQEYLNNDAGKIVVANYISWSVVQSLSSCLSKPFREAAKILRKALIGSEGTESPWRYCVSDTNNVMGFAMGAMFVQSVFKGDSKPMAESMIEEIKDAFKHNLPNLKWMDADTRKLAIEKADAITDMIGFPDFITDPKKLDEKYEGVCICFQYAFGFHLTQ
;
A
#
# COMPACT_ATOMS: atom_id res chain seq x y z
N MET A 1 20.10 -11.53 -12.23
CA MET A 1 20.10 -10.47 -13.26
C MET A 1 20.41 -9.17 -12.51
N HIS A 2 21.57 -8.55 -12.75
CA HIS A 2 21.96 -7.31 -12.05
C HIS A 2 21.14 -6.14 -12.59
N VAL A 3 20.15 -5.70 -11.83
CA VAL A 3 19.56 -4.38 -11.99
C VAL A 3 20.45 -3.43 -11.19
N SER A 4 21.10 -2.46 -11.84
CA SER A 4 21.86 -1.44 -11.12
C SER A 4 20.88 -0.52 -10.40
N VAL A 5 20.99 -0.44 -9.09
CA VAL A 5 19.98 0.14 -8.20
C VAL A 5 20.25 1.62 -7.84
N ASP A 6 20.96 2.33 -8.73
CA ASP A 6 21.59 3.62 -8.41
C ASP A 6 20.71 4.85 -8.65
N THR A 7 19.50 4.67 -9.15
CA THR A 7 18.54 5.75 -9.34
C THR A 7 17.15 5.11 -9.42
N ILE A 8 16.08 5.78 -8.97
CA ILE A 8 14.79 5.56 -9.63
C ILE A 8 15.13 5.88 -11.07
N ASP A 9 15.18 4.86 -11.92
CA ASP A 9 15.40 5.10 -13.32
C ASP A 9 14.10 5.72 -13.80
N PHE A 10 13.94 7.03 -13.58
CA PHE A 10 12.79 7.79 -14.03
C PHE A 10 12.60 7.53 -15.52
N VAL A 11 13.69 7.24 -16.26
CA VAL A 11 13.69 6.75 -17.64
C VAL A 11 12.76 5.54 -17.83
N GLN A 12 12.72 4.59 -16.91
CA GLN A 12 11.83 3.42 -16.97
C GLN A 12 10.37 3.76 -16.63
N ILE A 13 10.14 4.74 -15.76
CA ILE A 13 8.79 5.26 -15.45
C ILE A 13 8.30 6.27 -16.53
N GLY A 14 9.14 6.56 -17.53
CA GLY A 14 8.82 7.43 -18.68
C GLY A 14 9.21 8.90 -18.50
N ASN A 15 10.08 9.20 -17.53
CA ASN A 15 10.48 10.51 -17.01
C ASN A 15 9.33 11.28 -16.35
N TRP A 16 9.67 12.20 -15.44
CA TRP A 16 8.68 13.09 -14.84
C TRP A 16 8.63 14.38 -15.68
N ASN A 17 7.45 14.92 -16.01
CA ASN A 17 7.32 16.16 -16.79
C ASN A 17 7.98 17.40 -16.14
N LEU A 18 8.32 17.32 -14.85
CA LEU A 18 9.13 18.33 -14.17
C LEU A 18 10.62 18.28 -14.54
N SER A 19 11.07 17.16 -15.10
CA SER A 19 12.42 16.96 -15.65
C SER A 19 12.41 17.17 -17.18
N THR A 20 13.51 17.64 -17.74
CA THR A 20 13.62 18.15 -19.12
C THR A 20 13.41 17.12 -20.25
N GLU A 21 13.11 15.86 -19.93
CA GLU A 21 13.16 14.73 -20.87
C GLU A 21 11.83 13.95 -21.00
N PHE A 22 10.70 14.50 -20.53
CA PHE A 22 9.40 13.84 -20.69
C PHE A 22 8.84 13.98 -22.11
N ASP A 23 8.55 12.84 -22.74
CA ASP A 23 7.89 12.77 -24.05
C ASP A 23 6.51 12.10 -23.92
N VAL A 24 5.48 12.93 -23.82
CA VAL A 24 4.07 12.49 -23.70
C VAL A 24 3.62 11.58 -24.85
N LYS A 25 4.25 11.65 -26.01
CA LYS A 25 3.91 10.81 -27.17
C LYS A 25 4.45 9.39 -27.03
N LYS A 26 5.53 9.20 -26.27
CA LYS A 26 6.12 7.89 -25.97
C LYS A 26 5.60 7.30 -24.67
N TRP A 27 5.00 8.12 -23.81
CA TRP A 27 4.48 7.68 -22.52
C TRP A 27 3.31 6.70 -22.68
N ASN A 28 3.45 5.52 -22.09
CA ASN A 28 2.45 4.46 -22.11
C ASN A 28 1.93 4.18 -20.70
N PHE A 29 0.67 4.56 -20.45
CA PHE A 29 0.02 4.37 -19.15
C PHE A 29 0.05 2.92 -18.65
N GLN A 30 -0.23 1.94 -19.52
CA GLN A 30 -0.28 0.52 -19.14
C GLN A 30 1.08 0.03 -18.64
N GLU A 31 2.16 0.38 -19.35
CA GLU A 31 3.52 -0.06 -18.98
C GLU A 31 3.98 0.60 -17.69
N VAL A 32 3.66 1.87 -17.51
CA VAL A 32 4.04 2.64 -16.33
C VAL A 32 3.30 2.16 -15.08
N ILE A 33 1.99 1.95 -15.15
CA ILE A 33 1.24 1.46 -13.97
C ILE A 33 1.65 0.05 -13.58
N GLN A 34 1.97 -0.81 -14.56
CA GLN A 34 2.50 -2.16 -14.32
C GLN A 34 3.85 -2.11 -13.59
N LEU A 35 4.75 -1.23 -14.04
CA LEU A 35 6.07 -1.08 -13.44
C LEU A 35 5.97 -0.54 -12.01
N VAL A 36 5.20 0.53 -11.81
CA VAL A 36 5.06 1.19 -10.51
C VAL A 36 4.43 0.27 -9.47
N HIS A 37 3.38 -0.46 -9.82
CA HIS A 37 2.73 -1.37 -8.88
C HIS A 37 3.55 -2.65 -8.64
N ASN A 38 4.12 -3.27 -9.67
CA ASN A 38 4.62 -4.64 -9.55
C ASN A 38 6.15 -4.76 -9.40
N GLU A 39 6.91 -3.72 -9.77
CA GLU A 39 8.37 -3.72 -9.61
C GLU A 39 8.82 -2.82 -8.46
N TYR A 40 8.11 -1.72 -8.19
CA TYR A 40 8.45 -0.78 -7.12
C TYR A 40 7.57 -0.88 -5.87
N ASP A 41 6.53 -1.71 -5.88
CA ASP A 41 5.52 -1.83 -4.82
C ASP A 41 5.02 -0.44 -4.35
N ARG A 42 4.63 0.40 -5.31
CA ARG A 42 4.07 1.73 -5.02
C ARG A 42 2.68 1.83 -5.60
N GLY A 43 1.80 2.48 -4.85
CA GLY A 43 0.41 2.63 -5.21
C GLY A 43 0.14 3.74 -6.22
N GLY A 44 -1.10 3.76 -6.67
CA GLY A 44 -1.70 4.80 -7.48
C GLY A 44 -2.98 4.24 -8.11
N LEU A 45 -4.07 5.00 -8.12
CA LEU A 45 -5.38 4.62 -8.68
C LEU A 45 -6.09 3.46 -7.97
N PHE A 46 -5.42 2.36 -7.63
CA PHE A 46 -5.99 1.18 -6.97
C PHE A 46 -4.87 0.42 -6.23
N SER A 47 -5.25 -0.50 -5.36
CA SER A 47 -4.33 -1.42 -4.70
C SER A 47 -4.72 -2.85 -5.02
N TRP A 48 -3.74 -3.75 -5.08
CA TRP A 48 -3.99 -5.17 -5.27
C TRP A 48 -2.99 -6.01 -4.47
N ALA A 49 -3.40 -7.21 -4.09
CA ALA A 49 -2.56 -8.18 -3.40
C ALA A 49 -3.02 -9.61 -3.69
N VAL A 50 -2.22 -10.59 -3.26
CA VAL A 50 -2.64 -12.00 -3.15
C VAL A 50 -2.84 -12.31 -1.67
N GLY A 51 -4.07 -12.60 -1.29
CA GLY A 51 -4.45 -12.87 0.10
C GLY A 51 -5.36 -14.09 0.22
N ALA A 52 -5.63 -14.53 1.44
CA ALA A 52 -6.56 -15.63 1.69
C ALA A 52 -7.98 -15.24 1.24
N ASP A 53 -8.68 -16.16 0.59
CA ASP A 53 -10.08 -15.97 0.22
C ASP A 53 -10.96 -15.99 1.49
N GLU A 54 -11.71 -14.91 1.71
CA GLU A 54 -12.61 -14.74 2.86
C GLU A 54 -13.72 -15.78 2.93
N LYS A 55 -14.14 -16.31 1.77
CA LYS A 55 -15.13 -17.40 1.68
C LYS A 55 -14.49 -18.78 1.64
N ASN A 56 -13.17 -18.87 1.39
CA ASN A 56 -12.42 -20.11 1.43
C ASN A 56 -10.96 -19.89 1.87
N SER A 57 -10.74 -19.83 3.18
CA SER A 57 -9.42 -19.52 3.78
C SER A 57 -8.31 -20.54 3.50
N THR A 58 -8.61 -21.65 2.82
CA THR A 58 -7.61 -22.64 2.38
C THR A 58 -6.95 -22.29 1.04
N HIS A 59 -7.48 -21.30 0.32
CA HIS A 59 -6.94 -20.83 -0.96
C HIS A 59 -6.59 -19.34 -0.89
N ASN A 60 -5.64 -18.93 -1.72
CA ASN A 60 -5.37 -17.53 -1.97
C ASN A 60 -6.03 -17.07 -3.26
N ILE A 61 -6.42 -15.80 -3.31
CA ILE A 61 -7.08 -15.17 -4.45
C ILE A 61 -6.49 -13.76 -4.67
N ILE A 62 -6.51 -13.30 -5.91
CA ILE A 62 -6.17 -11.90 -6.24
C ILE A 62 -7.26 -11.01 -5.66
N GLN A 63 -6.85 -10.03 -4.88
CA GLN A 63 -7.69 -9.04 -4.21
C GLN A 63 -7.41 -7.66 -4.79
N LEU A 64 -8.46 -6.93 -5.19
CA LEU A 64 -8.37 -5.62 -5.82
C LEU A 64 -9.28 -4.62 -5.09
N ASP A 65 -8.74 -3.45 -4.78
CA ASP A 65 -9.44 -2.43 -3.99
C ASP A 65 -9.11 -1.00 -4.43
N GLN A 66 -9.90 -0.05 -3.92
CA GLN A 66 -9.67 1.39 -4.11
C GLN A 66 -8.37 1.86 -3.45
N GLY A 67 -7.70 2.86 -4.04
CA GLY A 67 -6.44 3.37 -3.51
C GLY A 67 -5.97 4.68 -4.13
N GLY A 68 -4.68 4.96 -3.95
CA GLY A 68 -4.00 6.02 -4.69
C GLY A 68 -4.21 7.47 -4.21
N LEU A 69 -4.78 7.69 -3.03
CA LEU A 69 -4.80 9.04 -2.44
C LEU A 69 -3.46 9.33 -1.74
N GLY A 70 -2.87 10.50 -1.99
CA GLY A 70 -1.64 10.92 -1.32
C GLY A 70 -1.84 11.46 0.11
N LEU A 71 -3.08 11.80 0.48
CA LEU A 71 -3.48 12.13 1.85
C LEU A 71 -4.22 10.94 2.52
N PRO A 72 -4.22 10.85 3.87
CA PRO A 72 -4.68 9.64 4.58
C PRO A 72 -6.16 9.27 4.41
N SER A 73 -7.01 10.20 4.02
CA SER A 73 -8.45 9.99 3.81
C SER A 73 -8.97 10.89 2.69
N ARG A 74 -10.04 10.44 2.02
CA ARG A 74 -10.81 11.26 1.06
C ARG A 74 -11.30 12.57 1.66
N ASP A 75 -11.58 12.61 2.96
CA ASP A 75 -12.16 13.78 3.63
C ASP A 75 -11.23 15.00 3.59
N TYR A 76 -9.90 14.78 3.56
CA TYR A 76 -8.94 15.87 3.42
C TYR A 76 -9.11 16.64 2.11
N TYR A 77 -9.60 15.98 1.05
CA TYR A 77 -9.82 16.60 -0.26
C TYR A 77 -11.21 17.24 -0.38
N LEU A 78 -12.21 16.64 0.26
CA LEU A 78 -13.62 16.99 0.08
C LEU A 78 -14.12 18.00 1.12
N ASN A 79 -13.57 18.01 2.32
CA ASN A 79 -13.99 18.89 3.41
C ASN A 79 -13.09 20.14 3.51
N LYS A 80 -13.73 21.32 3.45
CA LYS A 80 -13.06 22.63 3.51
C LYS A 80 -12.31 22.87 4.81
N THR A 81 -12.64 22.18 5.90
CA THR A 81 -11.90 22.33 7.18
C THR A 81 -10.44 21.90 7.08
N TYR A 82 -10.07 21.11 6.08
CA TYR A 82 -8.72 20.61 5.87
C TYR A 82 -7.92 21.37 4.81
N GLU A 83 -8.38 22.56 4.40
CA GLU A 83 -7.71 23.38 3.38
C GLU A 83 -6.25 23.69 3.73
N GLU A 84 -5.93 23.89 5.01
CA GLU A 84 -4.55 24.06 5.49
C GLU A 84 -3.67 22.84 5.19
N VAL A 85 -4.22 21.63 5.34
CA VAL A 85 -3.51 20.38 5.06
C VAL A 85 -3.27 20.22 3.56
N VAL A 86 -4.27 20.54 2.72
CA VAL A 86 -4.10 20.50 1.27
C VAL A 86 -3.07 21.54 0.80
N ASN A 87 -3.05 22.73 1.41
CA ASN A 87 -2.04 23.75 1.11
C ASN A 87 -0.63 23.32 1.55
N ALA A 88 -0.50 22.66 2.70
CA ALA A 88 0.76 22.08 3.15
C ALA A 88 1.24 20.95 2.21
N TYR A 89 0.30 20.15 1.71
CA TYR A 89 0.57 19.11 0.72
C TYR A 89 1.06 19.69 -0.61
N LEU A 90 0.39 20.70 -1.15
CA LEU A 90 0.85 21.42 -2.34
C LEU A 90 2.24 22.03 -2.16
N THR A 91 2.49 22.62 -0.99
CA THR A 91 3.81 23.19 -0.66
C THR A 91 4.88 22.11 -0.64
N PHE A 92 4.58 20.95 -0.05
CA PHE A 92 5.48 19.80 -0.03
C PHE A 92 5.78 19.30 -1.45
N MET A 93 4.74 19.07 -2.26
CA MET A 93 4.86 18.66 -3.67
C MET A 93 5.74 19.63 -4.46
N THR A 94 5.49 20.93 -4.33
CA THR A 94 6.22 21.98 -5.04
C THR A 94 7.70 21.99 -4.65
N ARG A 95 7.98 21.90 -3.34
CA ARG A 95 9.36 21.92 -2.83
C ARG A 95 10.16 20.72 -3.31
N VAL A 96 9.54 19.54 -3.35
CA VAL A 96 10.17 18.33 -3.88
C VAL A 96 10.40 18.41 -5.38
N GLY A 97 9.42 18.92 -6.16
CA GLY A 97 9.59 19.10 -7.60
C GLY A 97 10.73 20.08 -7.94
N VAL A 98 10.89 21.17 -7.18
CA VAL A 98 12.04 22.10 -7.33
C VAL A 98 13.36 21.42 -6.99
N LEU A 99 13.41 20.60 -5.93
CA LEU A 99 14.62 19.83 -5.58
C LEU A 99 15.02 18.83 -6.66
N LEU A 100 14.08 18.41 -7.50
CA LEU A 100 14.31 17.51 -8.64
C LEU A 100 14.56 18.26 -9.95
N GLY A 101 14.75 19.58 -9.90
CA GLY A 101 15.14 20.40 -11.05
C GLY A 101 14.00 21.13 -11.76
N GLY A 102 12.76 21.04 -11.25
CA GLY A 102 11.63 21.79 -11.78
C GLY A 102 11.70 23.29 -11.48
N GLU A 103 11.12 24.12 -12.36
CA GLU A 103 10.90 25.55 -12.08
C GLU A 103 9.72 25.71 -11.11
N GLU A 104 9.82 26.62 -10.13
CA GLU A 104 8.89 26.70 -9.01
C GLU A 104 7.43 26.97 -9.43
N ASN A 105 7.17 27.95 -10.30
CA ASN A 105 5.81 28.30 -10.69
C ASN A 105 5.18 27.21 -11.54
N SER A 106 5.91 26.68 -12.52
CA SER A 106 5.48 25.56 -13.36
C SER A 106 5.21 24.31 -12.53
N THR A 107 6.11 23.99 -11.60
CA THR A 107 5.95 22.85 -10.69
C THR A 107 4.68 23.01 -9.87
N ARG A 108 4.46 24.19 -9.29
CA ARG A 108 3.28 24.46 -8.48
C ARG A 108 1.99 24.26 -9.28
N THR A 109 1.89 24.82 -10.49
CA THR A 109 0.72 24.65 -11.36
C THR A 109 0.49 23.18 -11.74
N GLN A 110 1.55 22.43 -12.02
CA GLN A 110 1.44 21.00 -12.31
C GLN A 110 0.98 20.19 -11.10
N MET A 111 1.45 20.52 -9.89
CA MET A 111 1.04 19.85 -8.65
C MET A 111 -0.38 20.24 -8.23
N GLU A 112 -0.83 21.47 -8.51
CA GLU A 112 -2.24 21.85 -8.37
C GLU A 112 -3.14 20.98 -9.25
N ALA A 113 -2.74 20.73 -10.51
CA ALA A 113 -3.49 19.83 -11.40
C ALA A 113 -3.52 18.37 -10.90
N VAL A 114 -2.44 17.90 -10.25
CA VAL A 114 -2.40 16.59 -9.59
C VAL A 114 -3.35 16.54 -8.39
N ILE A 115 -3.40 17.58 -7.56
CA ILE A 115 -4.35 17.65 -6.44
C ILE A 115 -5.80 17.68 -6.95
N GLU A 116 -6.09 18.38 -8.04
CA GLU A 116 -7.43 18.35 -8.67
C GLU A 116 -7.79 16.95 -9.19
N PHE A 117 -6.82 16.23 -9.75
CA PHE A 117 -7.00 14.82 -10.13
C PHE A 117 -7.29 13.94 -8.90
N GLU A 118 -6.50 14.08 -7.82
CA GLU A 118 -6.73 13.36 -6.56
C GLU A 118 -8.07 13.73 -5.90
N ARG A 119 -8.56 14.97 -6.04
CA ARG A 119 -9.90 15.37 -5.59
C ARG A 119 -11.00 14.61 -6.31
N LYS A 120 -10.88 14.43 -7.63
CA LYS A 120 -11.82 13.61 -8.40
C LYS A 120 -11.76 12.15 -7.98
N LEU A 121 -10.55 11.62 -7.76
CA LEU A 121 -10.35 10.27 -7.24
C LEU A 121 -10.99 10.09 -5.86
N ALA A 122 -10.76 11.02 -4.94
CA ALA A 122 -11.35 11.03 -3.60
C ALA A 122 -12.88 11.09 -3.63
N ASN A 123 -13.45 11.81 -4.60
CA ASN A 123 -14.91 11.89 -4.76
C ASN A 123 -15.53 10.53 -5.12
N ILE A 124 -14.87 9.72 -5.96
CA ILE A 124 -15.35 8.39 -6.34
C ILE A 124 -14.99 7.29 -5.33
N THR A 125 -14.03 7.53 -4.44
CA THR A 125 -13.66 6.62 -3.34
C THR A 125 -14.84 6.37 -2.40
N VAL A 126 -15.12 5.10 -2.10
CA VAL A 126 -16.19 4.70 -1.17
C VAL A 126 -15.80 5.08 0.27
N PRO A 127 -16.70 5.70 1.05
CA PRO A 127 -16.44 6.06 2.45
C PRO A 127 -16.10 4.84 3.33
N ALA A 128 -15.31 5.06 4.39
CA ALA A 128 -14.84 3.98 5.25
C ALA A 128 -15.98 3.31 6.05
N GLU A 129 -17.01 4.08 6.39
CA GLU A 129 -18.24 3.62 7.05
C GLU A 129 -19.03 2.63 6.20
N ASP A 130 -19.05 2.82 4.88
CA ASP A 130 -19.74 1.96 3.92
C ASP A 130 -18.99 0.66 3.62
N ARG A 131 -17.78 0.52 4.17
CA ARG A 131 -16.87 -0.60 3.94
C ARG A 131 -16.68 -1.50 5.16
N ARG A 132 -17.52 -1.36 6.18
CA ARG A 132 -17.44 -2.17 7.42
C ARG A 132 -18.13 -3.53 7.32
N ASP A 133 -18.93 -3.74 6.28
CA ASP A 133 -19.63 -5.01 6.04
C ASP A 133 -18.84 -5.82 5.00
N ASP A 134 -17.98 -6.71 5.51
CA ASP A 134 -17.10 -7.56 4.71
C ASP A 134 -17.88 -8.42 3.69
N ILE A 135 -19.09 -8.87 4.07
CA ILE A 135 -19.96 -9.65 3.18
C ILE A 135 -20.45 -8.80 2.02
N ARG A 136 -20.80 -7.54 2.28
CA ARG A 136 -21.31 -6.60 1.27
C ARG A 136 -20.23 -6.15 0.30
N ILE A 137 -19.00 -5.97 0.77
CA ILE A 137 -17.90 -5.52 -0.10
C ILE A 137 -17.23 -6.65 -0.88
N TYR A 138 -17.42 -7.91 -0.48
CA TYR A 138 -16.88 -9.06 -1.21
C TYR A 138 -17.60 -9.29 -2.56
N HIS A 139 -16.93 -8.96 -3.68
CA HIS A 139 -17.43 -9.27 -5.02
C HIS A 139 -16.43 -10.14 -5.77
N GLN A 140 -16.70 -11.44 -5.83
CA GLN A 140 -15.91 -12.36 -6.65
C GLN A 140 -16.41 -12.34 -8.10
N ILE A 141 -15.54 -11.94 -9.02
CA ILE A 141 -15.83 -11.85 -10.46
C ILE A 141 -14.72 -12.53 -11.27
N ARG A 142 -14.95 -12.74 -12.57
CA ARG A 142 -13.87 -13.16 -13.48
C ARG A 142 -13.07 -11.95 -13.93
N LEU A 143 -11.82 -12.18 -14.30
CA LEU A 143 -10.95 -11.15 -14.85
C LEU A 143 -11.52 -10.54 -16.14
N SER A 144 -12.22 -11.34 -16.96
CA SER A 144 -12.98 -10.87 -18.12
C SER A 144 -14.10 -9.89 -17.77
N ASP A 145 -14.76 -10.08 -16.62
CA ASP A 145 -15.84 -9.20 -16.17
C ASP A 145 -15.25 -7.87 -15.67
N LEU A 146 -14.10 -7.92 -15.00
CA LEU A 146 -13.34 -6.71 -14.65
C LEU A 146 -12.92 -5.92 -15.90
N GLN A 147 -12.50 -6.62 -16.96
CA GLN A 147 -12.14 -5.98 -18.23
C GLN A 147 -13.30 -5.20 -18.84
N ASN A 148 -14.53 -5.69 -18.70
CA ASN A 148 -15.75 -4.99 -19.14
C ASN A 148 -16.11 -3.82 -18.21
N LEU A 149 -15.93 -3.99 -16.90
CA LEU A 149 -16.24 -2.99 -15.87
C LEU A 149 -15.30 -1.79 -15.91
N ALA A 150 -14.00 -2.04 -16.07
CA ALA A 150 -12.94 -1.04 -15.99
C ALA A 150 -11.94 -1.19 -17.16
N PRO A 151 -12.35 -0.87 -18.41
CA PRO A 151 -11.57 -1.20 -19.61
C PRO A 151 -10.32 -0.35 -19.85
N VAL A 152 -10.02 0.65 -19.01
CA VAL A 152 -8.84 1.53 -19.22
C VAL A 152 -7.50 0.81 -19.03
N ILE A 153 -7.48 -0.33 -18.33
CA ILE A 153 -6.32 -1.20 -18.13
C ILE A 153 -6.59 -2.52 -18.83
N ASP A 154 -5.56 -3.06 -19.50
CA ASP A 154 -5.55 -4.46 -19.92
C ASP A 154 -5.18 -5.31 -18.69
N TRP A 155 -6.20 -5.84 -18.01
CA TRP A 155 -6.03 -6.50 -16.72
C TRP A 155 -5.33 -7.86 -16.83
N VAL A 156 -5.56 -8.58 -17.93
CA VAL A 156 -4.85 -9.84 -18.21
C VAL A 156 -3.37 -9.56 -18.39
N LYS A 157 -3.01 -8.57 -19.21
CA LYS A 157 -1.61 -8.16 -19.38
C LYS A 157 -1.03 -7.61 -18.08
N TYR A 158 -1.80 -6.87 -17.30
CA TYR A 158 -1.40 -6.34 -16.00
C TYR A 158 -0.99 -7.44 -15.03
N PHE A 159 -1.87 -8.40 -14.75
CA PHE A 159 -1.55 -9.48 -13.83
C PHE A 159 -0.55 -10.48 -14.43
N GLN A 160 -0.57 -10.73 -15.74
CA GLN A 160 0.46 -11.59 -16.35
C GLN A 160 1.87 -11.03 -16.16
N PHE A 161 2.03 -9.70 -16.16
CA PHE A 161 3.29 -9.04 -15.83
C PHE A 161 3.65 -9.27 -14.35
N ALA A 162 2.73 -9.03 -13.42
CA ALA A 162 2.94 -9.22 -11.99
C ALA A 162 3.36 -10.66 -11.63
N PHE A 163 2.70 -11.65 -12.22
CA PHE A 163 2.90 -13.07 -11.93
C PHE A 163 4.07 -13.71 -12.70
N LYS A 164 4.77 -12.95 -13.55
CA LYS A 164 5.93 -13.43 -14.31
C LYS A 164 7.03 -13.98 -13.40
N ARG A 165 7.27 -13.34 -12.24
CA ARG A 165 8.33 -13.71 -11.29
C ARG A 165 8.11 -15.11 -10.67
N VAL A 166 6.85 -15.54 -10.59
CA VAL A 166 6.46 -16.86 -10.05
C VAL A 166 6.06 -17.85 -11.13
N ASN A 167 6.26 -17.51 -12.41
CA ASN A 167 5.93 -18.34 -13.58
C ASN A 167 4.47 -18.85 -13.57
N TYR A 168 3.54 -18.01 -13.11
CA TYR A 168 2.11 -18.31 -13.12
C TYR A 168 1.43 -17.69 -14.34
N VAL A 169 0.53 -18.45 -14.96
CA VAL A 169 -0.18 -18.04 -16.19
C VAL A 169 -1.55 -17.49 -15.82
N ILE A 170 -1.82 -16.24 -16.20
CA ILE A 170 -3.09 -15.58 -15.95
C ILE A 170 -3.99 -15.75 -17.18
N THR A 171 -5.23 -16.18 -16.96
CA THR A 171 -6.24 -16.27 -18.03
C THR A 171 -7.42 -15.33 -17.76
N PRO A 172 -8.20 -14.95 -18.78
CA PRO A 172 -9.42 -14.14 -18.59
C PRO A 172 -10.45 -14.75 -17.64
N GLU A 173 -10.40 -16.06 -17.43
CA GLU A 173 -11.30 -16.84 -16.57
C GLU A 173 -10.87 -16.86 -15.10
N GLU A 174 -9.69 -16.33 -14.77
CA GLU A 174 -9.17 -16.23 -13.40
C GLU A 174 -10.18 -15.51 -12.50
N HIS A 175 -10.41 -16.09 -11.32
CA HIS A 175 -11.32 -15.51 -10.33
C HIS A 175 -10.57 -14.54 -9.43
N ILE A 176 -11.16 -13.36 -9.24
CA ILE A 176 -10.60 -12.30 -8.40
C ILE A 176 -11.68 -11.77 -7.45
N VAL A 177 -11.26 -11.21 -6.33
CA VAL A 177 -12.13 -10.46 -5.42
C VAL A 177 -11.93 -8.97 -5.66
N VAL A 178 -13.03 -8.26 -5.89
CA VAL A 178 -13.07 -6.81 -6.05
C VAL A 178 -13.88 -6.20 -4.91
N TYR A 179 -13.23 -5.38 -4.09
CA TYR A 179 -13.87 -4.77 -2.92
C TYR A 179 -14.67 -3.50 -3.24
N SER A 180 -14.40 -2.87 -4.39
CA SER A 180 -15.08 -1.64 -4.82
C SER A 180 -15.27 -1.58 -6.34
N PRO A 181 -16.23 -2.36 -6.89
CA PRO A 181 -16.46 -2.41 -8.34
C PRO A 181 -16.91 -1.07 -8.92
N GLU A 182 -17.77 -0.32 -8.22
CA GLU A 182 -18.23 1.01 -8.67
C GLU A 182 -17.07 2.02 -8.74
N TYR A 183 -16.15 1.98 -7.77
CA TYR A 183 -14.95 2.79 -7.79
C TYR A 183 -14.10 2.51 -9.03
N LEU A 184 -13.83 1.24 -9.34
CA LEU A 184 -13.01 0.87 -10.50
C LEU A 184 -13.66 1.26 -11.82
N SER A 185 -14.99 1.14 -11.92
CA SER A 185 -15.75 1.60 -13.09
C SER A 185 -15.63 3.11 -13.28
N ASN A 186 -15.89 3.89 -12.23
CA ASN A 186 -15.79 5.36 -12.26
C ASN A 186 -14.36 5.84 -12.49
N MET A 187 -13.37 5.17 -11.89
CA MET A 187 -11.95 5.41 -12.10
C MET A 187 -11.57 5.18 -13.56
N SER A 188 -12.05 4.09 -14.15
CA SER A 188 -11.80 3.77 -15.55
C SER A 188 -12.37 4.83 -16.50
N ALA A 189 -13.63 5.24 -16.28
CA ALA A 189 -14.27 6.29 -17.07
C ALA A 189 -13.51 7.62 -16.97
N MET A 190 -13.18 8.04 -15.75
CA MET A 190 -12.39 9.25 -15.49
C MET A 190 -11.01 9.19 -16.17
N LEU A 191 -10.27 8.08 -16.05
CA LEU A 191 -8.95 7.95 -16.65
C LEU A 191 -9.01 8.00 -18.18
N GLN A 192 -10.03 7.42 -18.81
CA GLN A 192 -10.21 7.53 -20.26
C GLN A 192 -10.33 8.98 -20.73
N GLU A 193 -10.98 9.85 -19.95
CA GLU A 193 -11.04 11.29 -20.25
C GLU A 193 -9.67 11.97 -20.17
N TYR A 194 -8.84 11.62 -19.19
CA TYR A 194 -7.49 12.18 -19.08
C TYR A 194 -6.55 11.63 -20.16
N LEU A 195 -6.68 10.36 -20.52
CA LEU A 195 -5.78 9.70 -21.47
C LEU A 195 -6.09 10.04 -22.94
N ASN A 196 -7.20 10.72 -23.23
CA ASN A 196 -7.60 11.06 -24.61
C ASN A 196 -6.81 12.23 -25.22
N ASN A 197 -6.07 13.00 -24.42
CA ASN A 197 -5.30 14.16 -24.87
C ASN A 197 -3.97 14.27 -24.12
N ASP A 198 -3.02 15.01 -24.69
CA ASP A 198 -1.66 15.12 -24.12
C ASP A 198 -1.64 15.81 -22.76
N ALA A 199 -2.46 16.84 -22.54
CA ALA A 199 -2.50 17.57 -21.28
C ALA A 199 -2.97 16.68 -20.12
N GLY A 200 -4.01 15.87 -20.34
CA GLY A 200 -4.50 14.92 -19.34
C GLY A 200 -3.51 13.78 -19.07
N LYS A 201 -2.83 13.28 -20.12
CA LYS A 201 -1.74 12.30 -19.95
C LYS A 201 -0.62 12.84 -19.06
N ILE A 202 -0.22 14.11 -19.24
CA ILE A 202 0.78 14.76 -18.38
C ILE A 202 0.32 14.77 -16.91
N VAL A 203 -0.96 15.07 -16.64
CA VAL A 203 -1.49 15.05 -15.27
C VAL A 203 -1.41 13.65 -14.66
N VAL A 204 -1.83 12.61 -15.39
CA VAL A 204 -1.77 11.22 -14.91
C VAL A 204 -0.31 10.77 -14.71
N ALA A 205 0.58 11.10 -15.63
CA ALA A 205 2.01 10.81 -15.51
C ALA A 205 2.63 11.50 -14.28
N ASN A 206 2.28 12.76 -14.04
CA ASN A 206 2.72 13.50 -12.87
C ASN A 206 2.17 12.92 -11.57
N TYR A 207 0.92 12.50 -11.55
CA TYR A 207 0.29 11.85 -10.40
C TYR A 207 1.00 10.53 -10.05
N ILE A 208 1.24 9.66 -11.03
CA ILE A 208 1.94 8.38 -10.80
C ILE A 208 3.40 8.63 -10.38
N SER A 209 4.08 9.58 -11.02
CA SER A 209 5.45 9.96 -10.63
C SER A 209 5.49 10.49 -9.20
N TRP A 210 4.49 11.30 -8.83
CA TRP A 210 4.36 11.84 -7.49
C TRP A 210 4.12 10.76 -6.44
N SER A 211 3.29 9.73 -6.70
CA SER A 211 3.05 8.66 -5.72
C SER A 211 4.34 7.91 -5.36
N VAL A 212 5.20 7.67 -6.37
CA VAL A 212 6.54 7.08 -6.18
C VAL A 212 7.43 8.04 -5.38
N VAL A 213 7.53 9.30 -5.80
CA VAL A 213 8.39 10.30 -5.16
C VAL A 213 8.00 10.57 -3.70
N GLN A 214 6.70 10.66 -3.42
CA GLN A 214 6.16 10.87 -2.09
C GLN A 214 6.62 9.77 -1.13
N SER A 215 6.51 8.51 -1.56
CA SER A 215 6.90 7.35 -0.76
C SER A 215 8.40 7.34 -0.42
N LEU A 216 9.24 7.86 -1.32
CA LEU A 216 10.71 7.82 -1.19
C LEU A 216 11.27 9.08 -0.52
N SER A 217 10.48 10.15 -0.39
CA SER A 217 10.91 11.45 0.14
C SER A 217 11.54 11.36 1.53
N SER A 218 11.09 10.41 2.36
CA SER A 218 11.62 10.17 3.71
C SER A 218 13.02 9.52 3.72
N CYS A 219 13.39 8.83 2.64
CA CYS A 219 14.65 8.09 2.52
C CYS A 219 15.74 8.90 1.80
N LEU A 220 15.39 10.07 1.26
CA LEU A 220 16.30 10.93 0.49
C LEU A 220 17.12 11.87 1.38
N SER A 221 17.93 12.71 0.72
CA SER A 221 18.80 13.68 1.38
C SER A 221 18.01 14.66 2.28
N LYS A 222 18.71 15.35 3.19
CA LYS A 222 18.10 16.25 4.18
C LYS A 222 17.05 17.22 3.59
N PRO A 223 17.28 17.90 2.44
CA PRO A 223 16.28 18.78 1.84
C PRO A 223 14.92 18.12 1.58
N PHE A 224 14.89 16.88 1.07
CA PHE A 224 13.64 16.13 0.83
C PHE A 224 12.93 15.80 2.14
N ARG A 225 13.69 15.37 3.15
CA ARG A 225 13.13 15.08 4.48
C ARG A 225 12.59 16.33 5.16
N GLU A 226 13.22 17.49 5.00
CA GLU A 226 12.68 18.78 5.48
C GLU A 226 11.40 19.17 4.75
N ALA A 227 11.30 18.90 3.44
CA ALA A 227 10.07 19.13 2.69
C ALA A 227 8.92 18.24 3.21
N ALA A 228 9.18 16.94 3.45
CA ALA A 228 8.18 16.00 3.96
C ALA A 228 7.63 16.40 5.35
N LYS A 229 8.43 17.10 6.17
CA LYS A 229 7.96 17.60 7.48
C LYS A 229 6.83 18.61 7.37
N ILE A 230 6.71 19.34 6.25
CA ILE A 230 5.65 20.33 6.04
C ILE A 230 4.28 19.63 6.13
N LEU A 231 4.13 18.54 5.37
CA LEU A 231 2.91 17.74 5.39
C LEU A 231 2.74 17.03 6.74
N ARG A 232 3.81 16.43 7.29
CA ARG A 232 3.75 15.74 8.59
C ARG A 232 3.28 16.68 9.70
N LYS A 233 3.77 17.92 9.75
CA LYS A 233 3.33 18.92 10.74
C LYS A 233 1.86 19.24 10.60
N ALA A 234 1.35 19.41 9.37
CA ALA A 234 -0.05 19.69 9.13
C ALA A 234 -0.97 18.50 9.49
N LEU A 235 -0.50 17.26 9.29
CA LEU A 235 -1.30 16.05 9.57
C LEU A 235 -1.35 15.68 11.06
N ILE A 236 -0.21 15.71 11.76
CA ILE A 236 -0.10 15.16 13.12
C ILE A 236 0.39 16.18 14.17
N GLY A 237 0.55 17.45 13.80
CA GLY A 237 0.95 18.53 14.71
C GLY A 237 2.39 18.41 15.24
N SER A 238 3.18 17.47 14.73
CA SER A 238 4.52 17.20 15.25
C SER A 238 5.58 18.05 14.54
N GLU A 239 6.30 18.88 15.31
CA GLU A 239 7.48 19.63 14.84
C GLU A 239 8.79 18.80 14.93
N GLY A 240 8.72 17.60 15.51
CA GLY A 240 9.88 16.79 15.83
C GLY A 240 10.56 16.18 14.61
N THR A 241 11.88 16.24 14.60
CA THR A 241 12.68 15.30 13.80
C THR A 241 12.68 13.96 14.50
N GLU A 242 12.22 12.91 13.83
CA GLU A 242 12.62 11.58 14.24
C GLU A 242 14.14 11.49 14.11
N SER A 243 14.84 11.12 15.19
CA SER A 243 16.29 10.99 15.12
C SER A 243 16.65 9.96 14.05
N PRO A 244 17.64 10.21 13.17
CA PRO A 244 17.92 9.32 12.04
C PRO A 244 18.04 7.84 12.38
N TRP A 245 18.61 7.49 13.54
CA TRP A 245 18.74 6.10 13.96
C TRP A 245 17.39 5.42 14.24
N ARG A 246 16.40 6.15 14.81
CA ARG A 246 15.05 5.60 15.08
C ARG A 246 14.33 5.29 13.77
N TYR A 247 14.47 6.19 12.81
CA TYR A 247 13.97 5.98 11.46
C TYR A 247 14.58 4.71 10.85
N CYS A 248 15.91 4.57 10.88
CA CYS A 248 16.58 3.38 10.34
C CYS A 248 16.17 2.08 11.05
N VAL A 249 15.95 2.11 12.37
CA VAL A 249 15.47 0.94 13.12
C VAL A 249 14.04 0.58 12.73
N SER A 250 13.15 1.58 12.66
CA SER A 250 11.75 1.39 12.25
C SER A 250 11.64 0.84 10.82
N ASP A 251 12.40 1.45 9.91
CA ASP A 251 12.49 1.05 8.52
C ASP A 251 13.04 -0.39 8.38
N THR A 252 14.16 -0.70 9.04
CA THR A 252 14.70 -2.08 9.05
C THR A 252 13.70 -3.07 9.64
N ASN A 253 12.92 -2.68 10.64
CA ASN A 253 11.90 -3.54 11.24
C ASN A 253 10.73 -3.83 10.30
N ASN A 254 10.35 -2.86 9.46
CA ASN A 254 9.29 -3.04 8.48
C ASN A 254 9.67 -4.09 7.43
N VAL A 255 10.95 -4.17 7.06
CA VAL A 255 11.43 -5.09 6.02
C VAL A 255 11.91 -6.42 6.59
N MET A 256 12.69 -6.35 7.67
CA MET A 256 13.37 -7.49 8.30
C MET A 256 12.88 -7.73 9.72
N GLY A 257 11.57 -7.55 9.95
CA GLY A 257 10.95 -7.65 11.27
C GLY A 257 11.19 -8.97 11.99
N PHE A 258 11.25 -10.10 11.28
CA PHE A 258 11.57 -11.40 11.90
C PHE A 258 13.03 -11.49 12.37
N ALA A 259 13.99 -11.00 11.58
CA ALA A 259 15.39 -10.97 11.97
C ALA A 259 15.62 -10.02 13.17
N MET A 260 15.04 -8.83 13.12
CA MET A 260 15.06 -7.91 14.26
C MET A 260 14.33 -8.47 15.48
N GLY A 261 13.21 -9.17 15.26
CA GLY A 261 12.46 -9.88 16.29
C GLY A 261 13.31 -10.92 17.00
N ALA A 262 14.12 -11.71 16.27
CA ALA A 262 15.02 -12.70 16.86
C ALA A 262 16.03 -12.06 17.82
N MET A 263 16.64 -10.94 17.41
CA MET A 263 17.57 -10.17 18.25
C MET A 263 16.88 -9.57 19.48
N PHE A 264 15.67 -9.03 19.29
CA PHE A 264 14.87 -8.44 20.35
C PHE A 264 14.48 -9.49 21.41
N VAL A 265 13.99 -10.65 20.96
CA VAL A 265 13.61 -11.78 21.82
C VAL A 265 14.79 -12.27 22.64
N GLN A 266 15.94 -12.49 22.00
CA GLN A 266 17.16 -12.93 22.70
C GLN A 266 17.60 -11.95 23.80
N SER A 267 17.41 -10.65 23.55
CA SER A 267 17.88 -9.58 24.44
C SER A 267 16.93 -9.32 25.61
N VAL A 268 15.62 -9.24 25.33
CA VAL A 268 14.61 -8.66 26.23
C VAL A 268 13.57 -9.68 26.69
N PHE A 269 13.24 -10.68 25.86
CA PHE A 269 12.15 -11.61 26.12
C PHE A 269 12.69 -12.85 26.87
N LYS A 270 12.74 -12.76 28.20
CA LYS A 270 13.28 -13.80 29.10
C LYS A 270 12.27 -14.25 30.14
N GLY A 271 12.42 -15.50 30.59
CA GLY A 271 11.69 -16.04 31.75
C GLY A 271 10.28 -16.53 31.41
N ASP A 272 9.37 -16.38 32.36
CA ASP A 272 8.06 -17.03 32.36
C ASP A 272 6.96 -16.21 31.66
N SER A 273 7.31 -15.15 30.93
CA SER A 273 6.32 -14.24 30.32
C SER A 273 5.44 -14.93 29.26
N LYS A 274 5.98 -15.86 28.48
CA LYS A 274 5.19 -16.61 27.48
C LYS A 274 4.18 -17.56 28.15
N PRO A 275 4.58 -18.47 29.07
CA PRO A 275 3.63 -19.29 29.82
C PRO A 275 2.57 -18.49 30.58
N MET A 276 2.96 -17.35 31.17
CA MET A 276 2.02 -16.49 31.88
C MET A 276 0.98 -15.88 30.94
N ALA A 277 1.40 -15.40 29.76
CA ALA A 277 0.48 -14.89 28.74
C ALA A 277 -0.42 -15.98 28.14
N GLU A 278 0.11 -17.19 27.95
CA GLU A 278 -0.67 -18.38 27.53
C GLU A 278 -1.81 -18.64 28.52
N SER A 279 -1.50 -18.74 29.82
CA SER A 279 -2.50 -18.93 30.87
C SER A 279 -3.55 -17.81 30.89
N MET A 280 -3.12 -16.55 30.73
CA MET A 280 -4.05 -15.42 30.69
C MET A 280 -5.00 -15.48 29.49
N ILE A 281 -4.51 -15.88 28.32
CA ILE A 281 -5.35 -16.02 27.12
C ILE A 281 -6.36 -17.15 27.29
N GLU A 282 -5.95 -18.29 27.85
CA GLU A 282 -6.85 -19.39 28.20
C GLU A 282 -7.95 -18.93 29.17
N GLU A 283 -7.60 -18.23 30.24
CA GLU A 283 -8.57 -17.69 31.20
C GLU A 283 -9.56 -16.71 30.55
N ILE A 284 -9.10 -15.86 29.63
CA ILE A 284 -9.96 -14.92 28.89
C ILE A 284 -10.89 -15.67 27.94
N LYS A 285 -10.39 -16.67 27.20
CA LYS A 285 -11.21 -17.51 26.31
C LYS A 285 -12.28 -18.25 27.09
N ASP A 286 -11.91 -18.81 28.24
CA ASP A 286 -12.85 -19.49 29.10
C ASP A 286 -13.88 -18.51 29.66
N ALA A 287 -13.49 -17.36 30.17
CA ALA A 287 -14.44 -16.34 30.64
C ALA A 287 -15.41 -15.90 29.53
N PHE A 288 -14.93 -15.72 28.29
CA PHE A 288 -15.76 -15.43 27.13
C PHE A 288 -16.79 -16.54 26.89
N LYS A 289 -16.36 -17.81 26.84
CA LYS A 289 -17.25 -18.96 26.66
C LYS A 289 -18.27 -19.11 27.78
N HIS A 290 -17.85 -18.95 29.03
CA HIS A 290 -18.74 -19.01 30.21
C HIS A 290 -19.80 -17.90 30.20
N ASN A 291 -19.53 -16.77 29.55
CA ASN A 291 -20.48 -15.67 29.46
C ASN A 291 -21.53 -15.87 28.34
N LEU A 292 -21.23 -16.65 27.29
CA LEU A 292 -22.14 -16.86 26.14
C LEU A 292 -23.55 -17.35 26.56
N PRO A 293 -23.73 -18.33 27.46
CA PRO A 293 -25.05 -18.75 27.92
C PRO A 293 -25.89 -17.63 28.56
N ASN A 294 -25.26 -16.59 29.11
CA ASN A 294 -25.95 -15.48 29.76
C ASN A 294 -26.45 -14.41 28.77
N LEU A 295 -26.04 -14.48 27.50
CA LEU A 295 -26.41 -13.52 26.46
C LEU A 295 -27.81 -13.85 25.90
N LYS A 296 -28.82 -13.17 26.45
CA LYS A 296 -30.24 -13.32 26.08
C LYS A 296 -30.58 -12.87 24.65
N TRP A 297 -29.73 -12.06 24.03
CA TRP A 297 -29.95 -11.54 22.68
C TRP A 297 -29.50 -12.52 21.58
N MET A 298 -28.73 -13.57 21.93
CA MET A 298 -28.31 -14.63 21.01
C MET A 298 -29.25 -15.85 21.17
N ASP A 299 -29.55 -16.56 20.09
CA ASP A 299 -30.24 -17.84 20.16
C ASP A 299 -29.27 -19.00 20.53
N ALA A 300 -29.80 -20.20 20.71
CA ALA A 300 -29.02 -21.36 21.15
C ALA A 300 -28.02 -21.86 20.10
N ASP A 301 -28.40 -21.84 18.82
CA ASP A 301 -27.56 -22.34 17.73
C ASP A 301 -26.39 -21.38 17.49
N THR A 302 -26.65 -20.07 17.50
CA THR A 302 -25.61 -19.04 17.39
C THR A 302 -24.62 -19.10 18.56
N ARG A 303 -25.08 -19.35 19.79
CA ARG A 303 -24.18 -19.53 20.95
C ARG A 303 -23.25 -20.74 20.77
N LYS A 304 -23.78 -21.85 20.25
CA LYS A 304 -22.99 -23.05 19.98
C LYS A 304 -21.87 -22.76 18.98
N LEU A 305 -22.20 -22.11 17.86
CA LEU A 305 -21.21 -21.71 16.84
C LEU A 305 -20.17 -20.72 17.40
N ALA A 306 -20.57 -19.80 18.29
CA ALA A 306 -19.65 -18.88 18.94
C ALA A 306 -18.64 -19.59 19.86
N ILE A 307 -19.06 -20.65 20.57
CA ILE A 307 -18.17 -21.50 21.36
C ILE A 307 -17.20 -22.24 20.45
N GLU A 308 -17.71 -22.90 19.39
CA GLU A 308 -16.89 -23.63 18.42
C GLU A 308 -15.83 -22.70 17.79
N LYS A 309 -16.20 -21.46 17.45
CA LYS A 309 -15.25 -20.45 16.96
C LYS A 309 -14.22 -20.05 18.02
N ALA A 310 -14.63 -19.85 19.27
CA ALA A 310 -13.72 -19.49 20.37
C ALA A 310 -12.68 -20.59 20.64
N ASP A 311 -13.10 -21.87 20.57
CA ASP A 311 -12.22 -23.02 20.72
C ASP A 311 -11.23 -23.17 19.54
N ALA A 312 -11.61 -22.71 18.35
CA ALA A 312 -10.76 -22.74 17.15
C ALA A 312 -9.77 -21.56 17.03
N ILE A 313 -9.81 -20.56 17.93
CA ILE A 313 -8.87 -19.44 17.91
C ILE A 313 -7.45 -19.97 18.15
N THR A 314 -6.56 -19.75 17.18
CA THR A 314 -5.14 -20.07 17.31
C THR A 314 -4.40 -18.90 17.96
N ASP A 315 -3.63 -19.16 19.01
CA ASP A 315 -2.89 -18.13 19.73
C ASP A 315 -1.45 -18.03 19.22
N MET A 316 -1.02 -16.80 18.91
CA MET A 316 0.38 -16.50 18.57
C MET A 316 0.92 -15.52 19.61
N ILE A 317 1.89 -15.96 20.43
CA ILE A 317 2.34 -15.22 21.61
C ILE A 317 3.83 -14.87 21.50
N GLY A 318 4.11 -13.57 21.50
CA GLY A 318 5.47 -13.02 21.47
C GLY A 318 6.12 -13.10 20.09
N PHE A 319 6.48 -14.30 19.65
CA PHE A 319 7.22 -14.53 18.41
C PHE A 319 6.92 -15.92 17.82
N PRO A 320 7.01 -16.08 16.49
CA PRO A 320 6.88 -17.40 15.88
C PRO A 320 8.17 -18.21 16.07
N ASP A 321 8.05 -19.49 16.40
CA ASP A 321 9.18 -20.31 16.84
C ASP A 321 10.33 -20.38 15.82
N PHE A 322 10.04 -20.27 14.52
CA PHE A 322 11.06 -20.37 13.47
C PHE A 322 12.15 -19.30 13.55
N ILE A 323 11.89 -18.14 14.15
CA ILE A 323 12.91 -17.07 14.24
C ILE A 323 14.02 -17.39 15.25
N THR A 324 13.81 -18.40 16.10
CA THR A 324 14.83 -18.88 17.05
C THR A 324 15.74 -19.94 16.45
N ASP A 325 15.40 -20.48 15.27
CA ASP A 325 16.22 -21.39 14.49
C ASP A 325 16.94 -20.60 13.38
N PRO A 326 18.27 -20.39 13.49
CA PRO A 326 19.02 -19.61 12.52
C PRO A 326 18.85 -20.10 11.08
N LYS A 327 18.71 -21.42 10.86
CA LYS A 327 18.57 -21.97 9.50
C LYS A 327 17.24 -21.57 8.87
N LYS A 328 16.14 -21.71 9.62
CA LYS A 328 14.80 -21.33 9.13
C LYS A 328 14.67 -19.83 8.93
N LEU A 329 15.33 -19.05 9.80
CA LEU A 329 15.39 -17.60 9.65
C LEU A 329 16.19 -17.20 8.40
N ASP A 330 17.33 -17.83 8.14
CA ASP A 330 18.14 -17.59 6.93
C ASP A 330 17.37 -17.99 5.66
N GLU A 331 16.68 -19.15 5.67
CA GLU A 331 15.80 -19.59 4.57
C GLU A 331 14.69 -18.57 4.27
N LYS A 332 14.11 -17.93 5.30
CA LYS A 332 13.08 -16.90 5.13
C LYS A 332 13.59 -15.66 4.38
N TYR A 333 14.88 -15.36 4.50
CA TYR A 333 15.53 -14.22 3.83
C TYR A 333 16.39 -14.65 2.65
N GLU A 334 16.25 -15.89 2.17
CA GLU A 334 16.95 -16.36 0.97
C GLU A 334 16.59 -15.49 -0.24
N GLY A 335 17.60 -15.02 -0.96
CA GLY A 335 17.43 -14.12 -2.11
C GLY A 335 17.40 -12.62 -1.76
N VAL A 336 17.34 -12.25 -0.47
CA VAL A 336 17.50 -10.85 -0.05
C VAL A 336 18.98 -10.51 0.01
N CYS A 337 19.41 -9.51 -0.75
CA CYS A 337 20.79 -9.02 -0.76
C CYS A 337 20.83 -7.53 -0.40
N ILE A 338 21.53 -7.19 0.68
CA ILE A 338 21.70 -5.80 1.13
C ILE A 338 23.12 -5.36 0.80
N CYS A 339 23.24 -4.38 -0.11
CA CYS A 339 24.53 -3.79 -0.41
C CYS A 339 24.81 -2.60 0.52
N PHE A 340 25.89 -2.67 1.30
CA PHE A 340 26.25 -1.67 2.32
C PHE A 340 26.48 -0.24 1.80
N GLN A 341 26.60 -0.05 0.49
CA GLN A 341 26.77 1.28 -0.12
C GLN A 341 25.45 1.95 -0.55
N TYR A 342 24.31 1.24 -0.54
CA TYR A 342 23.10 1.69 -1.23
C TYR A 342 21.82 1.43 -0.42
N ALA A 343 21.54 2.26 0.58
CA ALA A 343 20.27 2.25 1.30
C ALA A 343 19.06 2.49 0.37
N PHE A 344 19.26 3.31 -0.67
CA PHE A 344 18.22 3.66 -1.64
C PHE A 344 17.81 2.47 -2.52
N GLY A 345 18.77 1.65 -2.94
CA GLY A 345 18.49 0.53 -3.81
C GLY A 345 17.65 -0.56 -3.16
N PHE A 346 17.86 -0.78 -1.86
CA PHE A 346 17.10 -1.75 -1.09
C PHE A 346 15.59 -1.43 -0.99
N HIS A 347 15.18 -0.17 -1.14
CA HIS A 347 13.77 0.23 -1.10
C HIS A 347 13.03 0.13 -2.43
N LEU A 348 13.76 -0.05 -3.54
CA LEU A 348 13.20 -0.12 -4.88
C LEU A 348 12.92 -1.56 -5.34
N THR A 349 13.39 -2.57 -4.59
CA THR A 349 13.32 -3.98 -4.98
C THR A 349 12.63 -4.89 -3.95
N GLN A 350 12.02 -4.29 -2.92
CA GLN A 350 11.07 -4.99 -2.04
C GLN A 350 9.73 -5.05 -2.73
#